data_AF-A0ABD3HI62-F1
#
_entry.id   AF-A0ABD3HI62-F1
#
_cell.length_a   1.000
_cell.length_b   1.000
_cell.length_c   1.000
_cell.angle_alpha   90.00
_cell.angle_beta   90.00
_cell.angle_gamma   90.00
#
_symmetry.space_group_name_H-M   'P 1'
#
loop_
_entity.id
_entity.type
_entity.pdbx_description
1 polymer ?
#
loop_
_entity_poly.entity_id
_entity_poly.type
_entity_poly.pdbx_seq_one_letter_code
_entity_poly.pdbx_strand_id
1 'polypeptide(L)'
;MATLFGMTYFGDPESFRHAQRCPVSQTVKDVCREKYVELFLKKGREHLNESSIRRALLPQIFTDAVGRLLSPGEYDLVLRYFPVQPGNISIEEYTRSIDLMKVDRAVSPPPIITSVAKSPADLIKISNRSWLIQIEEMKHKHRRDPLGPTDAYQRPVTQNMEYGWDSMVFPGESANPLHERKSYHPKGQTDVTVGGEGLTLESYYGVEYIRI
;
A
#
# COMPACT_ATOMS: atom_id res chain seq x y z
N MET A 1 -4.20 -14.57 29.05
CA MET A 1 -4.41 -13.11 29.16
C MET A 1 -3.80 -12.65 30.47
N ALA A 2 -2.70 -11.90 30.43
CA ALA A 2 -2.10 -11.31 31.62
C ALA A 2 -2.71 -9.92 31.82
N THR A 3 -3.77 -9.83 32.62
CA THR A 3 -4.29 -8.53 33.08
C THR A 3 -3.31 -7.96 34.09
N LEU A 4 -2.71 -6.81 33.79
CA LEU A 4 -1.96 -6.03 34.77
C LEU A 4 -2.96 -5.61 35.87
N PHE A 5 -2.97 -6.31 37.01
CA PHE A 5 -3.76 -6.00 38.21
C PHE A 5 -5.23 -5.58 37.97
N GLY A 6 -5.97 -6.30 37.11
CA GLY A 6 -7.40 -6.04 36.89
C GLY A 6 -7.72 -4.77 36.07
N MET A 7 -6.71 -4.10 35.50
CA MET A 7 -6.91 -2.98 34.59
C MET A 7 -7.32 -3.49 33.20
N THR A 8 -8.60 -3.80 33.03
CA THR A 8 -9.18 -4.27 31.76
C THR A 8 -9.65 -3.16 30.84
N TYR A 9 -9.73 -1.91 31.33
CA TYR A 9 -10.22 -0.74 30.59
C TYR A 9 -9.10 0.14 30.03
N PHE A 10 -7.84 -0.12 30.39
CA PHE A 10 -6.71 0.68 29.93
C PHE A 10 -6.10 0.11 28.66
N GLY A 11 -6.71 0.46 27.53
CA GLY A 11 -6.19 0.16 26.21
C GLY A 11 -6.07 -1.33 25.94
N ASP A 12 -5.34 -1.63 24.88
CA ASP A 12 -5.22 -2.99 24.37
C ASP A 12 -4.00 -3.69 24.99
N PRO A 13 -4.17 -4.77 25.78
CA PRO A 13 -3.05 -5.49 26.39
C PRO A 13 -2.16 -6.20 25.36
N GLU A 14 -2.63 -6.38 24.12
CA GLU A 14 -1.87 -7.01 23.03
C GLU A 14 -1.79 -6.08 21.80
N SER A 15 -1.50 -4.80 22.00
CA SER A 15 -1.38 -3.77 20.95
C SER A 15 -0.65 -4.22 19.67
N PHE A 16 0.43 -5.00 19.80
CA PHE A 16 1.15 -5.56 18.65
C PHE A 16 0.36 -6.60 17.86
N ARG A 17 -0.41 -7.47 18.52
CA ARG A 17 -1.27 -8.46 17.86
C ARG A 17 -2.50 -7.82 17.22
N HIS A 18 -3.00 -6.73 17.80
CA HIS A 18 -4.11 -5.98 17.20
C HIS A 18 -3.67 -5.09 16.04
N ALA A 19 -2.40 -4.68 15.98
CA ALA A 19 -1.83 -4.02 14.82
C ALA A 19 -1.48 -4.99 13.67
N GLN A 20 -1.27 -6.28 13.99
CA GLN A 20 -1.12 -7.30 12.96
C GLN A 20 -2.37 -7.33 12.10
N ARG A 21 -2.14 -7.58 10.82
CA ARG A 21 -3.23 -7.65 9.85
C ARG A 21 -4.10 -8.87 10.14
N CYS A 22 -5.19 -8.64 10.87
CA CYS A 22 -6.27 -9.58 10.93
C CYS A 22 -6.86 -9.74 9.52
N PRO A 23 -7.40 -10.93 9.17
CA PRO A 23 -8.30 -11.03 8.04
C PRO A 23 -9.48 -10.09 8.32
N VAL A 24 -9.41 -8.86 7.81
CA VAL A 24 -10.44 -7.84 7.97
C VAL A 24 -11.75 -8.50 7.51
N SER A 25 -12.80 -8.32 8.32
CA SER A 25 -14.17 -8.75 8.06
C SER A 25 -14.43 -8.85 6.55
N GLN A 26 -14.67 -10.09 6.09
CA GLN A 26 -14.76 -10.46 4.67
C GLN A 26 -15.80 -9.62 3.91
N THR A 27 -16.73 -8.99 4.61
CA THR A 27 -17.87 -8.21 4.10
C THR A 27 -17.54 -7.24 2.97
N VAL A 28 -16.50 -6.40 3.07
CA VAL A 28 -16.18 -5.45 1.98
C VAL A 28 -15.67 -6.18 0.72
N LYS A 29 -14.95 -7.29 0.90
CA LYS A 29 -14.41 -8.11 -0.20
C LYS A 29 -15.45 -9.05 -0.80
N ASP A 30 -16.40 -9.51 0.02
CA ASP A 30 -17.50 -10.42 -0.35
C ASP A 30 -18.53 -9.75 -1.26
N VAL A 31 -18.75 -8.45 -1.10
CA VAL A 31 -19.66 -7.69 -1.98
C VAL A 31 -19.20 -7.81 -3.43
N CYS A 32 -20.09 -8.22 -4.33
CA CYS A 32 -19.73 -8.41 -5.74
C CYS A 32 -19.18 -7.11 -6.37
N ARG A 33 -18.21 -7.25 -7.27
CA ARG A 33 -17.61 -6.14 -8.01
C ARG A 33 -18.66 -5.33 -8.76
N GLU A 34 -19.63 -5.98 -9.40
CA GLU A 34 -20.67 -5.28 -10.15
C GLU A 34 -21.46 -4.30 -9.28
N LYS A 35 -21.76 -4.67 -8.03
CA LYS A 35 -22.48 -3.79 -7.10
C LYS A 35 -21.75 -2.48 -6.84
N TYR A 36 -20.43 -2.53 -6.70
CA TYR A 36 -19.60 -1.33 -6.55
C TYR A 36 -19.63 -0.45 -7.80
N VAL A 37 -19.55 -1.07 -8.98
CA VAL A 37 -19.57 -0.37 -10.27
C VAL A 37 -20.93 0.28 -10.53
N GLU A 38 -22.02 -0.42 -10.25
CA GLU A 38 -23.39 0.10 -10.39
C GLU A 38 -23.62 1.32 -9.49
N LEU A 39 -23.18 1.24 -8.23
CA LEU A 39 -23.28 2.35 -7.28
C LEU A 39 -22.41 3.54 -7.69
N PHE A 40 -21.21 3.27 -8.22
CA PHE A 40 -20.34 4.30 -8.79
C PHE A 40 -21.04 5.04 -9.95
N LEU A 41 -21.59 4.29 -10.92
CA LEU A 41 -22.31 4.86 -12.06
C LEU A 41 -23.55 5.64 -11.64
N LYS A 42 -24.29 5.13 -10.65
CA LYS A 42 -25.46 5.82 -10.10
C LYS A 42 -25.06 7.16 -9.47
N LYS A 43 -24.04 7.18 -8.62
CA LYS A 43 -23.53 8.41 -7.98
C LYS A 43 -22.90 9.37 -8.99
N GLY A 44 -22.27 8.84 -10.05
CA GLY A 44 -21.73 9.64 -11.15
C GLY A 44 -22.81 10.42 -11.89
N ARG A 45 -23.94 9.77 -12.21
CA ARG A 45 -25.12 10.43 -12.82
C ARG A 45 -25.70 11.54 -11.96
N GLU A 46 -25.69 11.37 -10.65
CA GLU A 46 -26.27 12.34 -9.70
C GLU A 46 -25.39 13.58 -9.48
N HIS A 47 -24.06 13.45 -9.55
CA HIS A 47 -23.15 14.49 -9.05
C HIS A 47 -22.16 15.08 -10.06
N LEU A 48 -21.81 14.37 -11.13
CA LEU A 48 -20.81 14.86 -12.08
C LEU A 48 -20.99 14.31 -13.49
N ASN A 49 -20.51 13.09 -13.74
CA ASN A 49 -20.52 12.37 -15.02
C ASN A 49 -20.52 10.85 -14.76
N GLU A 50 -20.97 10.05 -15.72
CA GLU A 50 -20.97 8.58 -15.60
C GLU A 50 -19.56 7.98 -15.50
N SER A 51 -18.56 8.63 -16.11
CA SER A 51 -17.18 8.13 -16.17
C SER A 51 -16.28 8.56 -15.01
N SER A 52 -16.72 9.51 -14.17
CA SER A 52 -15.91 10.04 -13.07
C SER A 52 -16.73 10.63 -11.93
N ILE A 53 -16.30 10.41 -10.70
CA ILE A 53 -16.95 10.99 -9.51
C ILE A 53 -15.93 11.72 -8.63
N ARG A 54 -16.41 12.58 -7.74
CA ARG A 54 -15.58 13.18 -6.69
C ARG A 54 -15.16 12.11 -5.68
N ARG A 55 -13.88 12.05 -5.33
CA ARG A 55 -13.35 11.07 -4.35
C ARG A 55 -14.05 11.16 -2.98
N ALA A 56 -14.54 12.34 -2.60
CA ALA A 56 -15.32 12.56 -1.37
C ALA A 56 -16.61 11.71 -1.28
N LEU A 57 -17.12 11.19 -2.40
CA LEU A 57 -18.32 10.34 -2.45
C LEU A 57 -17.99 8.85 -2.28
N LEU A 58 -16.72 8.46 -2.32
CA LEU A 58 -16.30 7.06 -2.19
C LEU A 58 -16.78 6.42 -0.89
N PRO A 59 -16.66 7.05 0.30
CA PRO A 59 -17.14 6.45 1.54
C PRO A 59 -18.62 6.08 1.49
N GLN A 60 -19.45 6.91 0.85
CA GLN A 60 -20.90 6.65 0.70
C GLN A 60 -21.16 5.43 -0.19
N ILE A 61 -20.39 5.25 -1.27
CA ILE A 61 -20.51 4.08 -2.14
C ILE A 61 -20.22 2.80 -1.36
N PHE A 62 -19.19 2.80 -0.51
CA PHE A 62 -18.89 1.62 0.30
C PHE A 62 -19.94 1.34 1.37
N THR A 63 -20.49 2.37 2.03
CA THR A 63 -21.58 2.17 3.00
C THR A 63 -22.86 1.66 2.33
N ASP A 64 -23.19 2.16 1.13
CA ASP A 64 -24.35 1.70 0.36
C ASP A 64 -24.16 0.27 -0.16
N ALA A 65 -22.92 -0.08 -0.54
CA ALA A 65 -22.57 -1.42 -1.01
C ALA A 65 -22.67 -2.48 0.11
N VAL A 66 -22.18 -2.14 1.31
CA VAL A 66 -22.22 -3.02 2.48
C VAL A 66 -23.58 -3.00 3.18
N GLY A 67 -24.34 -1.90 3.07
CA GLY A 67 -25.65 -1.72 3.71
C GLY A 67 -25.58 -1.29 5.18
N ARG A 68 -24.38 -0.96 5.68
CA ARG A 68 -24.14 -0.42 7.03
C ARG A 68 -22.91 0.49 7.03
N LEU A 69 -22.70 1.19 8.14
CA LEU A 69 -21.45 1.89 8.39
C LEU A 69 -20.28 0.90 8.46
N LEU A 70 -19.15 1.29 7.86
CA LEU A 70 -17.91 0.52 7.87
C LEU A 70 -17.33 0.50 9.29
N SER A 71 -16.81 -0.65 9.70
CA SER A 71 -16.00 -0.75 10.91
C SER A 71 -14.66 -0.03 10.71
N PRO A 72 -13.98 0.40 11.79
CA PRO A 72 -12.69 1.09 11.67
C PRO A 72 -11.66 0.31 10.84
N GLY A 73 -11.62 -1.01 10.98
CA GLY A 73 -10.69 -1.84 10.21
C GLY A 73 -11.04 -1.97 8.72
N GLU A 74 -12.33 -2.00 8.38
CA GLU A 74 -12.79 -1.94 6.99
C GLU A 74 -12.50 -0.57 6.36
N TYR A 75 -12.65 0.49 7.15
CA TYR A 75 -12.34 1.84 6.70
C TYR A 75 -10.85 2.00 6.38
N ASP A 76 -9.97 1.49 7.24
CA ASP A 76 -8.52 1.49 6.98
C ASP A 76 -8.16 0.70 5.72
N LEU A 77 -8.84 -0.43 5.49
CA LEU A 77 -8.67 -1.21 4.26
C LEU A 77 -9.09 -0.40 3.03
N VAL A 78 -10.23 0.29 3.07
CA VAL A 78 -10.68 1.13 1.96
C VAL A 78 -9.71 2.29 1.73
N LEU A 79 -9.27 2.97 2.79
CA LEU A 79 -8.34 4.09 2.71
C LEU A 79 -6.99 3.70 2.12
N ARG A 80 -6.56 2.46 2.33
CA ARG A 80 -5.39 1.90 1.65
C ARG A 80 -5.56 1.98 0.13
N TYR A 81 -6.62 1.41 -0.43
CA TYR A 81 -6.80 1.39 -1.89
C TYR A 81 -7.33 2.71 -2.48
N PHE A 82 -7.93 3.54 -1.63
CA PHE A 82 -8.55 4.81 -2.01
C PHE A 82 -8.08 5.93 -1.05
N PRO A 83 -6.89 6.50 -1.27
CA PRO A 83 -6.35 7.53 -0.39
C PRO A 83 -7.23 8.78 -0.41
N VAL A 84 -7.30 9.47 0.73
CA VAL A 84 -8.00 10.76 0.86
C VAL A 84 -7.19 11.84 0.16
N GLN A 85 -7.42 11.96 -1.15
CA GLN A 85 -6.85 13.03 -1.95
C GLN A 85 -7.99 13.85 -2.57
N PRO A 86 -7.82 15.18 -2.68
CA PRO A 86 -8.78 16.02 -3.38
C PRO A 86 -8.79 15.65 -4.87
N GLY A 87 -9.99 15.67 -5.46
CA GLY A 87 -10.15 15.49 -6.90
C GLY A 87 -11.20 14.46 -7.28
N ASN A 88 -11.14 14.06 -8.54
CA ASN A 88 -12.03 13.08 -9.14
C ASN A 88 -11.29 11.75 -9.32
N ILE A 89 -12.05 10.67 -9.35
CA ILE A 89 -11.59 9.34 -9.69
C ILE A 89 -12.36 8.86 -10.91
N SER A 90 -11.63 8.31 -11.88
CA SER A 90 -12.26 7.70 -13.08
C SER A 90 -12.78 6.30 -12.75
N ILE A 91 -13.73 5.82 -13.55
CA ILE A 91 -14.23 4.45 -13.40
C ILE A 91 -13.15 3.39 -13.62
N GLU A 92 -12.19 3.65 -14.52
CA GLU A 92 -11.07 2.74 -14.78
C GLU A 92 -10.12 2.63 -13.58
N GLU A 93 -9.80 3.77 -12.96
CA GLU A 93 -8.99 3.80 -11.75
C GLU A 93 -9.74 3.13 -10.59
N TYR A 94 -11.03 3.44 -10.44
CA TYR A 94 -11.88 2.85 -9.41
C TYR A 94 -11.97 1.33 -9.52
N THR A 95 -12.29 0.81 -10.70
CA THR A 95 -12.44 -0.64 -10.93
C THR A 95 -11.13 -1.38 -10.70
N ARG A 96 -10.00 -0.83 -11.17
CA ARG A 96 -8.67 -1.39 -10.91
C ARG A 96 -8.37 -1.49 -9.41
N SER A 97 -8.65 -0.42 -8.66
CA SER A 97 -8.43 -0.42 -7.20
C SER A 97 -9.35 -1.39 -6.46
N ILE A 98 -10.61 -1.56 -6.89
CA ILE A 98 -11.51 -2.60 -6.35
C ILE A 98 -10.97 -4.00 -6.61
N ASP A 99 -10.45 -4.25 -7.82
CA ASP A 99 -9.89 -5.54 -8.19
C ASP A 99 -8.65 -5.86 -7.33
N LEU A 100 -7.76 -4.89 -7.14
CA LEU A 100 -6.61 -5.03 -6.24
C LEU A 100 -7.03 -5.29 -4.78
N MET A 101 -8.02 -4.56 -4.27
CA MET A 101 -8.56 -4.73 -2.91
C MET A 101 -9.16 -6.13 -2.70
N LYS A 102 -9.82 -6.69 -3.71
CA LYS A 102 -10.42 -8.02 -3.67
C LYS A 102 -9.39 -9.15 -3.75
N VAL A 103 -8.36 -8.98 -4.59
CA VAL A 103 -7.28 -9.98 -4.79
C VAL A 103 -6.34 -10.02 -3.60
N ASP A 104 -6.17 -8.90 -2.91
CA ASP A 104 -5.34 -8.80 -1.73
C ASP A 104 -5.76 -9.81 -0.66
N ARG A 105 -4.91 -10.80 -0.41
CA ARG A 105 -5.08 -11.77 0.66
C ARG A 105 -4.24 -11.28 1.82
N ALA A 106 -4.84 -11.11 2.99
CA ALA A 106 -4.08 -10.91 4.21
C ALA A 106 -3.12 -12.10 4.34
N VAL A 107 -1.82 -11.85 4.19
CA VAL A 107 -0.80 -12.87 4.38
C VAL A 107 -0.76 -13.12 5.89
N SER A 108 -1.49 -14.13 6.33
CA SER A 108 -1.37 -14.69 7.67
C SER A 108 -0.54 -15.97 7.55
N PRO A 109 0.59 -16.11 8.27
CA PRO A 109 1.11 -15.26 9.34
C PRO A 109 2.03 -14.14 8.81
N PRO A 110 2.44 -13.16 9.66
CA PRO A 110 3.43 -12.17 9.25
C PRO A 110 4.66 -12.88 8.68
N PRO A 111 5.21 -12.35 7.57
CA PRO A 111 6.35 -12.95 6.94
C PRO A 111 7.51 -12.79 7.89
N ILE A 112 7.97 -13.92 8.35
CA ILE A 112 9.28 -14.00 8.91
C ILE A 112 9.84 -15.28 8.27
N ILE A 113 10.55 -15.06 7.16
CA ILE A 113 11.21 -16.04 6.25
C ILE A 113 10.27 -17.06 5.61
N THR A 114 9.66 -16.69 4.48
CA THR A 114 9.10 -17.68 3.54
C THR A 114 10.17 -18.14 2.56
N SER A 115 11.15 -18.92 3.02
CA SER A 115 11.73 -19.90 2.11
C SER A 115 10.80 -21.12 2.10
N VAL A 116 9.88 -21.16 1.13
CA VAL A 116 9.24 -22.40 0.67
C VAL A 116 8.35 -23.14 1.69
N ALA A 117 7.42 -22.47 2.38
CA ALA A 117 6.38 -23.20 3.14
C ALA A 117 5.17 -23.49 2.25
N LYS A 118 5.06 -24.73 1.77
CA LYS A 118 3.94 -25.22 0.94
C LYS A 118 2.69 -25.58 1.74
N SER A 119 2.69 -25.46 3.07
CA SER A 119 1.52 -25.81 3.87
C SER A 119 1.40 -25.02 5.18
N PRO A 120 0.17 -24.78 5.69
CA PRO A 120 -0.08 -24.11 6.96
C PRO A 120 0.48 -24.85 8.19
N ALA A 121 0.80 -26.14 8.07
CA ALA A 121 1.29 -26.96 9.19
C ALA A 121 2.78 -26.74 9.50
N ASP A 122 3.56 -26.21 8.55
CA ASP A 122 5.01 -26.03 8.70
C ASP A 122 5.39 -24.74 9.45
N LEU A 123 4.45 -23.80 9.56
CA LEU A 123 4.64 -22.52 10.27
C LEU A 123 4.80 -22.68 11.79
N ILE A 124 4.43 -23.82 12.35
CA ILE A 124 4.40 -24.07 13.81
C ILE A 124 5.78 -24.51 14.35
N LYS A 125 6.78 -24.77 13.50
CA LYS A 125 8.03 -25.45 13.90
C LYS A 125 9.33 -24.64 13.75
N ILE A 126 9.30 -23.31 13.72
CA ILE A 126 10.54 -22.53 13.88
C ILE A 126 10.69 -22.17 15.35
N SER A 127 11.62 -22.81 16.06
CA SER A 127 11.95 -22.43 17.43
C SER A 127 12.44 -20.97 17.46
N ASN A 128 12.08 -20.20 18.49
CA ASN A 128 12.47 -18.79 18.62
C ASN A 128 13.99 -18.55 18.50
N ARG A 129 14.82 -19.58 18.74
CA ARG A 129 16.29 -19.49 18.66
C ARG A 129 16.84 -19.64 17.24
N SER A 130 16.26 -20.52 16.42
CA SER A 130 16.63 -20.64 14.99
C SER A 130 16.22 -19.40 14.19
N TRP A 131 15.13 -18.74 14.63
CA TRP A 131 14.58 -17.54 14.02
C TRP A 131 15.54 -16.33 14.08
N LEU A 132 16.06 -16.03 15.27
CA LEU A 132 16.96 -14.89 15.50
C LEU A 132 18.26 -15.00 14.68
N ILE A 133 18.81 -16.21 14.59
CA ILE A 133 20.03 -16.48 13.82
C ILE A 133 19.81 -16.18 12.33
N GLN A 134 18.64 -16.54 11.78
CA GLN A 134 18.34 -16.26 10.39
C GLN A 134 18.14 -14.76 10.11
N ILE A 135 17.53 -14.01 11.05
CA ILE A 135 17.48 -12.54 10.94
C ILE A 135 18.89 -11.95 10.89
N GLU A 136 19.77 -12.39 11.80
CA GLU A 136 21.16 -11.91 11.85
C GLU A 136 21.90 -12.20 10.53
N GLU A 137 21.72 -13.40 9.98
CA GLU A 137 22.30 -13.79 8.70
C GLU A 137 21.74 -12.96 7.53
N MET A 138 20.43 -12.71 7.50
CA MET A 138 19.82 -11.84 6.49
C MET A 138 20.36 -10.41 6.57
N LYS A 139 20.49 -9.87 7.78
CA LYS A 139 21.06 -8.54 8.03
C LYS A 139 22.51 -8.46 7.54
N HIS A 140 23.32 -9.47 7.87
CA HIS A 140 24.72 -9.54 7.41
C HIS A 140 24.83 -9.64 5.89
N LYS A 141 23.93 -10.39 5.24
CA LYS A 141 23.90 -10.55 3.78
C LYS A 141 23.15 -9.42 3.06
N HIS A 142 22.70 -8.39 3.78
CA HIS A 142 21.85 -7.31 3.27
C HIS A 142 20.61 -7.81 2.50
N ARG A 143 20.09 -8.99 2.87
CA ARG A 143 18.85 -9.54 2.33
C ARG A 143 17.67 -8.85 3.01
N ARG A 144 16.76 -8.31 2.20
CA ARG A 144 15.53 -7.67 2.67
C ARG A 144 14.40 -8.69 2.72
N ASP A 145 13.42 -8.44 3.59
CA ASP A 145 12.16 -9.16 3.57
C ASP A 145 11.47 -8.91 2.21
N PRO A 146 10.99 -9.96 1.51
CA PRO A 146 10.21 -9.79 0.28
C PRO A 146 8.88 -9.06 0.50
N LEU A 147 8.37 -9.01 1.73
CA LEU A 147 7.08 -8.41 2.06
C LEU A 147 7.25 -7.11 2.85
N GLY A 148 6.39 -6.14 2.54
CA GLY A 148 6.41 -4.83 3.17
C GLY A 148 5.65 -4.79 4.51
N PRO A 149 5.89 -3.78 5.35
CA PRO A 149 5.10 -3.54 6.56
C PRO A 149 3.60 -3.41 6.30
N THR A 150 3.21 -2.87 5.14
CA THR A 150 1.80 -2.73 4.72
C THR A 150 1.14 -4.08 4.43
N ASP A 151 1.91 -5.13 4.10
CA ASP A 151 1.36 -6.46 3.86
C ASP A 151 1.07 -7.21 5.16
N ALA A 152 1.89 -6.96 6.18
CA ALA A 152 1.87 -7.64 7.47
C ALA A 152 1.02 -6.94 8.55
N TYR A 153 0.92 -5.61 8.49
CA TYR A 153 0.22 -4.80 9.50
C TYR A 153 -0.95 -4.02 8.89
N GLN A 154 -1.97 -3.78 9.69
CA GLN A 154 -3.11 -2.96 9.28
C GLN A 154 -2.83 -1.46 9.40
N ARG A 155 -1.94 -1.09 10.33
CA ARG A 155 -1.53 0.28 10.63
C ARG A 155 -0.03 0.33 10.92
N PRO A 156 0.63 1.49 10.76
CA PRO A 156 2.04 1.63 11.14
C PRO A 156 2.19 1.43 12.65
N VAL A 157 3.14 0.57 13.03
CA VAL A 157 3.47 0.29 14.45
C VAL A 157 4.54 1.26 14.97
N THR A 158 5.34 1.81 14.08
CA THR A 158 6.43 2.73 14.39
C THR A 158 6.33 3.99 13.55
N GLN A 159 6.87 5.09 14.06
CA GLN A 159 6.92 6.37 13.34
C GLN A 159 7.66 6.25 11.98
N ASN A 160 8.67 5.39 11.89
CA ASN A 160 9.38 5.14 10.64
C ASN A 160 8.51 4.42 9.60
N MET A 161 7.62 3.53 10.06
CA MET A 161 6.64 2.91 9.16
C MET A 161 5.62 3.93 8.67
N GLU A 162 5.21 4.87 9.53
CA GLU A 162 4.25 5.93 9.19
C GLU A 162 4.75 6.79 8.03
N TYR A 163 6.02 7.22 8.04
CA TYR A 163 6.61 8.01 6.95
C TYR A 163 6.55 7.32 5.58
N GLY A 164 6.71 5.98 5.56
CA GLY A 164 6.73 5.19 4.33
C GLY A 164 5.39 4.52 3.99
N TRP A 165 4.37 4.66 4.85
CA TRP A 165 3.18 3.82 4.80
C TRP A 165 2.43 3.96 3.47
N ASP A 166 2.18 5.20 3.06
CA ASP A 166 1.42 5.50 1.84
C ASP A 166 2.21 5.25 0.55
N SER A 167 3.55 5.13 0.63
CA SER A 167 4.39 4.87 -0.54
C SER A 167 4.34 3.41 -1.01
N MET A 168 4.09 2.46 -0.09
CA MET A 168 4.07 1.02 -0.38
C MET A 168 2.70 0.50 -0.79
N VAL A 169 1.68 1.34 -0.69
CA VAL A 169 0.29 0.98 -0.98
C VAL A 169 -0.04 1.04 -2.48
N PHE A 170 0.83 1.69 -3.27
CA PHE A 170 0.76 1.73 -4.74
C PHE A 170 1.87 0.87 -5.35
N PRO A 171 1.72 -0.46 -5.41
CA PRO A 171 2.71 -1.29 -6.09
C PRO A 171 2.59 -1.05 -7.61
N GLY A 172 3.55 -0.29 -8.14
CA GLY A 172 3.77 -0.10 -9.59
C GLY A 172 2.87 0.95 -10.24
N GLU A 173 3.49 1.91 -10.94
CA GLU A 173 2.98 2.80 -12.02
C GLU A 173 1.63 3.54 -11.80
N SER A 174 0.94 3.31 -10.70
CA SER A 174 -0.42 3.76 -10.37
C SER A 174 -0.45 4.77 -9.22
N ALA A 175 0.72 5.10 -8.67
CA ALA A 175 0.90 6.23 -7.76
C ALA A 175 0.60 7.57 -8.47
N ASN A 176 0.65 7.59 -9.80
CA ASN A 176 0.05 8.66 -10.55
C ASN A 176 -1.44 8.33 -10.71
N PRO A 177 -2.36 9.11 -10.13
CA PRO A 177 -3.73 9.09 -10.64
C PRO A 177 -3.65 9.20 -12.16
N LEU A 178 -4.39 8.36 -12.87
CA LEU A 178 -4.37 8.28 -14.35
C LEU A 178 -4.65 9.65 -15.01
N HIS A 179 -5.12 10.62 -14.22
CA HIS A 179 -5.05 12.04 -14.51
C HIS A 179 -3.66 12.64 -14.21
N GLU A 180 -2.75 12.42 -15.16
CA GLU A 180 -1.70 13.37 -15.50
C GLU A 180 -2.34 14.72 -15.92
N ARG A 181 -2.86 15.51 -14.98
CA ARG A 181 -3.33 16.88 -15.26
C ARG A 181 -2.27 17.95 -15.00
N LYS A 182 -1.11 17.55 -14.49
CA LYS A 182 0.08 18.39 -14.49
C LYS A 182 1.14 17.54 -15.15
N SER A 183 1.41 17.83 -16.42
CA SER A 183 2.60 17.36 -17.10
C SER A 183 3.77 17.57 -16.15
N TYR A 184 4.37 16.46 -15.70
CA TYR A 184 5.59 16.53 -14.94
C TYR A 184 6.65 17.05 -15.91
N HIS A 185 7.20 18.22 -15.62
CA HIS A 185 8.25 18.83 -16.43
C HIS A 185 9.57 18.70 -15.67
N PRO A 186 10.19 17.50 -15.64
CA PRO A 186 11.52 17.39 -15.11
C PRO A 186 12.46 18.21 -16.00
N LYS A 187 13.49 18.80 -15.39
CA LYS A 187 14.63 19.27 -16.17
C LYS A 187 15.36 18.03 -16.71
N GLY A 188 15.06 17.67 -17.96
CA GLY A 188 15.82 16.66 -18.68
C GLY A 188 17.21 17.19 -19.05
N GLN A 189 18.16 16.28 -19.18
CA GLN A 189 19.39 16.57 -19.90
C GLN A 189 19.10 16.56 -21.40
N THR A 190 19.67 17.51 -22.12
CA THR A 190 19.58 17.59 -23.59
C THR A 190 20.93 17.22 -24.22
N ASP A 191 20.92 17.02 -25.54
CA ASP A 191 22.09 16.95 -26.42
C ASP A 191 23.17 18.01 -26.11
N VAL A 192 22.76 19.26 -25.88
CA VAL A 192 23.68 20.35 -25.48
C VAL A 192 24.39 20.06 -24.17
N THR A 193 23.73 19.36 -23.23
CA THR A 193 24.28 19.10 -21.88
C THR A 193 25.02 17.77 -21.74
N VAL A 194 24.72 16.76 -22.57
CA VAL A 194 25.29 15.40 -22.48
C VAL A 194 25.99 14.96 -23.77
N GLY A 195 25.48 15.39 -24.92
CA GLY A 195 25.96 15.02 -26.25
C GLY A 195 27.25 15.72 -26.68
N GLY A 196 27.82 16.59 -25.84
CA GLY A 196 29.09 17.28 -26.14
C GLY A 196 28.97 18.44 -27.12
N GLU A 197 27.75 18.83 -27.51
CA GLU A 197 27.51 20.01 -28.36
C GLU A 197 27.68 21.32 -27.58
N GLY A 198 27.39 21.30 -26.28
CA GLY A 198 27.67 22.42 -25.39
C GLY A 198 29.16 22.52 -25.06
N LEU A 199 29.73 23.71 -25.26
CA LEU A 199 31.11 24.00 -24.86
C LEU A 199 31.24 23.95 -23.33
N THR A 200 31.95 22.93 -22.84
CA THR A 200 32.36 22.82 -21.45
C THR A 200 33.84 23.18 -21.31
N LEU A 201 34.27 23.59 -20.12
CA LEU A 201 35.70 23.82 -19.85
C LEU A 201 36.55 22.56 -20.13
N GLU A 202 35.97 21.37 -19.92
CA GLU A 202 36.58 20.09 -20.27
C GLU A 202 36.84 19.98 -21.79
N SER A 203 35.84 20.31 -22.62
CA SER A 203 36.00 20.34 -24.08
C SER A 203 36.95 21.44 -24.57
N TYR A 204 37.03 22.56 -23.86
CA TYR A 204 37.87 23.71 -24.23
C TYR A 204 39.36 23.50 -23.89
N TYR A 205 39.65 22.89 -22.73
CA TYR A 205 41.02 22.64 -22.27
C TYR A 205 41.54 21.22 -22.60
N GLY A 206 40.70 20.35 -23.21
CA GLY A 206 41.10 19.01 -23.62
C GLY A 206 41.43 18.07 -22.45
N VAL A 207 40.84 18.32 -21.27
CA VAL A 207 41.11 17.54 -20.06
C VAL A 207 40.19 16.32 -20.05
N GLU A 208 40.62 15.23 -20.68
CA GLU A 208 39.98 13.92 -20.50
C GLU A 208 40.32 13.38 -19.11
N TYR A 209 39.38 13.50 -18.17
CA TYR A 209 39.46 12.70 -16.96
C TYR A 209 39.28 11.22 -17.34
N ILE A 210 40.31 10.41 -17.12
CA ILE A 210 40.18 8.95 -17.10
C ILE A 210 39.09 8.64 -16.08
N ARG A 211 37.94 8.14 -16.55
CA ARG A 211 36.88 7.61 -15.68
C ARG A 211 37.46 6.40 -14.95
N ILE A 212 37.75 6.55 -13.66
CA ILE A 212 38.05 5.44 -12.74
C ILE A 212 36.74 4.87 -12.23
#